data_AF-A0A4Z0ENE3-F1
#
_entry.id   AF-A0A4Z0ENE3-F1
#
_cell.length_a   1.000
_cell.length_b   1.000
_cell.length_c   1.000
_cell.angle_alpha   90.00
_cell.angle_beta   90.00
_cell.angle_gamma   90.00
#
_symmetry.space_group_name_H-M   'P 1'
#
loop_
_entity.id
_entity.type
_entity.pdbx_description
1 polymer ?
#
loop_
_entity_poly.entity_id
_entity_poly.type
_entity_poly.pdbx_seq_one_letter_code
_entity_poly.pdbx_strand_id
1 'polypeptide(L)'
;MSQRLFYCLLIVGAGLVLYLSWLPAPKMGLVWFIPSKVAVWADENRNDTIRTAVPLVGLGWLVGGWLALQHRPWRQWLLAGMALAGLVVVAEVGQLFLANRSFDLDDIGWGIVGGVVGLGTIAALRVAYLAVNALKG
;
A
#
# COMPACT_ATOMS: atom_id res chain seq x y z
N MET A 1 -4.67 18.99 -1.02
CA MET A 1 -3.67 18.48 -0.05
C MET A 1 -2.39 19.30 -0.21
N SER A 2 -1.75 19.73 0.87
CA SER A 2 -0.45 20.40 0.77
C SER A 2 0.65 19.37 0.45
N GLN A 3 1.69 19.76 -0.29
CA GLN A 3 2.82 18.87 -0.63
C GLN A 3 3.46 18.28 0.63
N ARG A 4 3.63 19.09 1.67
CA ARG A 4 4.21 18.67 2.95
C ARG A 4 3.36 17.59 3.65
N LEU A 5 2.04 17.77 3.65
CA LEU A 5 1.13 16.79 4.24
C LEU A 5 1.15 15.47 3.46
N PHE A 6 1.19 15.53 2.12
CA PHE A 6 1.32 14.34 1.29
C PHE A 6 2.58 13.53 1.62
N TYR A 7 3.74 14.18 1.62
CA TYR A 7 5.00 13.49 1.93
C TYR A 7 5.02 12.96 3.37
N CYS A 8 4.45 13.70 4.32
CA CYS A 8 4.31 13.23 5.70
C CYS A 8 3.47 11.94 5.76
N LEU A 9 2.28 11.93 5.15
CA LEU A 9 1.42 10.74 5.11
C LEU A 9 2.07 9.57 4.37
N LEU A 10 2.80 9.85 3.29
CA LEU A 10 3.51 8.83 2.53
C LEU A 10 4.63 8.18 3.36
N ILE A 11 5.45 8.99 4.03
CA ILE A 11 6.55 8.51 4.88
C ILE A 11 5.99 7.73 6.07
N VAL A 12 4.96 8.26 6.74
CA VAL A 12 4.31 7.58 7.87
C VAL A 12 3.68 6.28 7.42
N GLY A 13 2.95 6.27 6.30
CA GLY A 13 2.31 5.07 5.77
C GLY A 13 3.30 4.00 5.33
N ALA A 14 4.33 4.37 4.55
CA ALA A 14 5.39 3.44 4.13
C ALA A 14 6.21 2.94 5.33
N GLY A 15 6.52 3.82 6.27
CA GLY A 15 7.19 3.48 7.52
C GLY A 15 6.37 2.50 8.37
N LEU A 16 5.05 2.68 8.45
CA LEU A 16 4.15 1.74 9.13
C LEU A 16 4.15 0.37 8.45
N VAL A 17 4.12 0.30 7.11
CA VAL A 17 4.22 -0.96 6.38
C VAL A 17 5.51 -1.69 6.72
N LEU A 18 6.66 -1.01 6.63
CA LEU A 18 7.96 -1.60 6.93
C LEU A 18 8.06 -2.00 8.40
N TYR A 19 7.64 -1.13 9.32
CA TYR A 19 7.65 -1.40 10.75
C TYR A 19 6.85 -2.65 11.11
N LEU A 20 5.62 -2.76 10.60
CA LEU A 20 4.76 -3.91 10.87
C LEU A 20 5.29 -5.19 10.21
N SER A 21 5.87 -5.09 9.01
CA SER A 21 6.47 -6.24 8.32
C SER A 21 7.72 -6.75 9.05
N TRP A 22 8.48 -5.87 9.70
CA TRP A 22 9.70 -6.21 10.42
C TRP A 22 9.51 -6.53 11.90
N LEU A 23 8.26 -6.68 12.37
CA LEU A 23 8.02 -7.13 13.73
C LEU A 23 8.47 -8.60 13.89
N PRO A 24 9.29 -8.92 14.92
CA PRO A 24 9.75 -10.29 15.17
C PRO A 24 8.63 -11.27 15.51
N ALA A 25 7.55 -10.76 16.11
CA ALA A 25 6.32 -11.50 16.36
C ALA A 25 5.25 -11.04 15.35
N PRO A 26 4.76 -11.91 14.45
CA PRO A 26 3.75 -11.56 13.43
C PRO A 26 2.38 -11.12 13.96
N LYS A 27 2.19 -11.13 15.28
CA LYS A 27 0.89 -10.98 15.90
C LYS A 27 0.52 -9.51 16.04
N MET A 28 -0.39 -9.06 15.20
CA MET A 28 -0.97 -7.72 15.21
C MET A 28 -1.72 -7.44 16.51
N GLY A 29 -2.22 -8.47 17.21
CA GLY A 29 -2.79 -8.36 18.55
C GLY A 29 -1.83 -7.89 19.64
N LEU A 30 -0.52 -7.89 19.38
CA LEU A 30 0.49 -7.35 20.29
C LEU A 30 0.76 -5.85 20.06
N VAL A 31 0.18 -5.26 19.01
CA VAL A 31 0.38 -3.87 18.64
C VAL A 31 -0.72 -3.00 19.26
N TRP A 32 -0.34 -2.19 20.26
CA TRP A 32 -1.29 -1.44 21.11
C TRP A 32 -2.23 -0.47 20.38
N PHE A 33 -1.85 0.01 19.19
CA PHE A 33 -2.66 0.94 18.41
C PHE A 33 -3.56 0.26 17.37
N ILE A 34 -3.42 -1.05 17.14
CA ILE A 34 -4.27 -1.78 16.19
C ILE A 34 -5.58 -2.15 16.88
N PRO A 35 -6.75 -1.78 16.32
CA PRO A 35 -8.03 -2.18 16.88
C PRO A 35 -8.17 -3.70 16.96
N SER A 36 -8.69 -4.23 18.06
CA SER A 36 -8.78 -5.67 18.33
C SER A 36 -9.45 -6.47 17.19
N LYS A 37 -10.49 -5.93 16.55
CA LYS A 37 -11.14 -6.59 15.40
C LYS A 37 -10.22 -6.74 14.19
N VAL A 38 -9.41 -5.72 13.91
CA VAL A 38 -8.45 -5.72 12.80
C VAL A 38 -7.28 -6.65 13.12
N ALA A 39 -6.82 -6.64 14.38
CA ALA A 39 -5.79 -7.55 14.85
C ALA A 39 -6.23 -9.02 14.73
N VAL A 40 -7.44 -9.38 15.18
CA VAL A 40 -7.96 -10.75 15.07
C VAL A 40 -8.09 -11.20 13.62
N TRP A 41 -8.57 -10.32 12.73
CA TRP A 41 -8.63 -10.64 11.29
C TRP A 41 -7.23 -10.83 10.68
N ALA A 42 -6.27 -9.98 11.04
CA ALA A 42 -4.91 -10.03 10.50
C ALA A 42 -4.05 -11.15 11.10
N ASP A 43 -4.41 -11.65 12.28
CA ASP A 43 -3.75 -12.79 12.96
C ASP A 43 -4.35 -14.14 12.57
N GLU A 44 -5.43 -14.16 11.78
CA GLU A 44 -6.01 -15.38 11.26
C GLU A 44 -5.14 -15.94 10.12
N ASN A 45 -4.67 -17.19 10.24
CA ASN A 45 -3.71 -17.81 9.30
C ASN A 45 -4.10 -17.71 7.81
N ARG A 46 -5.40 -17.64 7.49
CA ARG A 46 -5.89 -17.49 6.11
C ARG A 46 -5.62 -16.09 5.52
N ASN A 47 -5.43 -15.09 6.37
CA ASN A 47 -5.22 -13.70 5.99
C ASN A 47 -3.77 -13.26 6.18
N ASP A 48 -2.89 -14.18 6.60
CA ASP A 48 -1.49 -13.90 6.91
C ASP A 48 -0.74 -13.29 5.72
N THR A 49 -1.10 -13.71 4.50
CA THR A 49 -0.54 -13.18 3.26
C THR A 49 -1.32 -11.99 2.69
N ILE A 50 -2.66 -12.02 2.75
CA ILE A 50 -3.53 -10.95 2.22
C ILE A 50 -3.38 -9.64 3.01
N ARG A 51 -3.02 -9.68 4.29
CA ARG A 51 -2.86 -8.48 5.12
C ARG A 51 -1.77 -7.53 4.61
N THR A 52 -0.83 -7.99 3.79
CA THR A 52 0.18 -7.15 3.12
C THR A 52 -0.44 -6.26 2.04
N ALA A 53 -1.48 -6.74 1.36
CA ALA A 53 -2.16 -5.99 0.30
C ALA A 53 -2.92 -4.77 0.84
N VAL A 54 -3.56 -4.89 2.00
CA VAL A 54 -4.45 -3.86 2.57
C VAL A 54 -3.77 -2.49 2.74
N PRO A 55 -2.62 -2.37 3.43
CA PRO A 55 -1.97 -1.08 3.58
C PRO A 55 -1.42 -0.56 2.24
N LEU A 56 -1.06 -1.44 1.30
CA LEU A 56 -0.61 -1.06 -0.04
C LEU A 56 -1.76 -0.52 -0.91
N VAL A 57 -2.99 -1.01 -0.74
CA VAL A 57 -4.19 -0.38 -1.35
C VAL A 57 -4.35 1.05 -0.83
N GLY A 58 -4.23 1.25 0.48
CA GLY A 58 -4.32 2.57 1.10
C GLY A 58 -3.24 3.54 0.60
N LEU A 59 -1.99 3.09 0.52
CA LEU A 59 -0.89 3.86 -0.09
C LEU A 59 -1.14 4.14 -1.57
N GLY A 60 -1.66 3.16 -2.32
CA GLY A 60 -2.06 3.32 -3.70
C GLY A 60 -3.12 4.40 -3.91
N TRP A 61 -4.14 4.47 -3.03
CA TRP A 61 -5.12 5.55 -3.05
C TRP A 61 -4.49 6.92 -2.74
N LEU A 62 -3.63 7.00 -1.73
CA LEU A 62 -2.95 8.24 -1.35
C LEU A 62 -2.10 8.79 -2.50
N VAL A 63 -1.25 7.94 -3.08
CA VAL A 63 -0.37 8.31 -4.19
C VAL A 63 -1.16 8.58 -5.47
N GLY A 64 -2.12 7.73 -5.82
CA GLY A 64 -2.98 7.89 -6.99
C GLY A 64 -3.80 9.18 -6.91
N GLY A 65 -4.37 9.49 -5.74
CA GLY A 65 -5.11 10.72 -5.48
C GLY A 65 -4.24 11.95 -5.68
N TRP A 66 -3.01 11.91 -5.15
CA TRP A 66 -2.05 12.98 -5.34
C TRP A 66 -1.68 13.19 -6.82
N LEU A 67 -1.39 12.12 -7.55
CA LEU A 67 -1.05 12.17 -8.98
C LEU A 67 -2.22 12.71 -9.82
N ALA A 68 -3.45 12.33 -9.50
CA ALA A 68 -4.66 12.80 -10.16
C ALA A 68 -4.89 14.30 -9.92
N LEU A 69 -4.82 14.75 -8.67
CA LEU A 69 -4.99 16.17 -8.31
C LEU A 69 -3.94 17.06 -8.97
N GLN A 70 -2.70 16.57 -9.09
CA GLN A 70 -1.59 17.28 -9.72
C GLN A 70 -1.52 17.09 -11.25
N HIS A 71 -2.54 16.44 -11.85
CA HIS A 71 -2.64 16.19 -13.29
C HIS A 71 -1.36 15.56 -13.88
N ARG A 72 -0.71 14.67 -13.13
CA ARG A 72 0.57 14.10 -13.52
C ARG A 72 0.44 13.14 -14.71
N PRO A 73 1.46 13.08 -15.59
CA PRO A 73 1.44 12.21 -16.76
C PRO A 73 1.49 10.73 -16.37
N TRP A 74 0.95 9.85 -17.22
CA TRP A 74 0.87 8.40 -16.98
C TRP A 74 2.21 7.74 -16.65
N ARG A 75 3.33 8.26 -17.17
CA ARG A 75 4.68 7.79 -16.80
C ARG A 75 4.94 7.86 -15.30
N GLN A 76 4.46 8.90 -14.61
CA GLN A 76 4.64 9.04 -13.15
C GLN A 76 3.77 8.07 -12.36
N TRP A 77 2.62 7.65 -12.91
CA TRP A 77 1.79 6.62 -12.28
C TRP A 77 2.43 5.23 -12.38
N LEU A 78 3.06 4.91 -13.52
CA LEU A 78 3.85 3.69 -13.67
C LEU A 78 5.04 3.68 -12.71
N LEU A 79 5.76 4.80 -12.60
CA LEU A 79 6.86 4.96 -11.63
C LEU A 79 6.37 4.80 -10.19
N ALA A 80 5.21 5.36 -9.85
CA ALA A 80 4.59 5.17 -8.54
C ALA A 80 4.23 3.71 -8.29
N GLY A 81 3.70 2.99 -9.29
CA GLY A 81 3.43 1.55 -9.20
C GLY A 81 4.70 0.75 -8.95
N MET A 82 5.78 1.03 -9.67
CA MET A 82 7.08 0.40 -9.43
C MET A 82 7.65 0.74 -8.06
N ALA A 83 7.47 1.96 -7.56
CA ALA A 83 7.91 2.34 -6.22
C ALA A 83 7.12 1.62 -5.13
N LEU A 84 5.81 1.44 -5.28
CA LEU A 84 4.99 0.64 -4.35
C LEU A 84 5.38 -0.84 -4.40
N ALA A 85 5.62 -1.41 -5.58
CA ALA A 85 6.13 -2.77 -5.70
C ALA A 85 7.51 -2.91 -5.04
N GLY A 86 8.41 -1.95 -5.24
CA GLY A 86 9.72 -1.90 -4.60
C GLY A 86 9.62 -1.83 -3.07
N LEU A 87 8.64 -1.09 -2.53
CA LEU A 87 8.39 -1.03 -1.09
C LEU A 87 8.05 -2.41 -0.52
N VAL A 88 7.23 -3.20 -1.21
CA VAL A 88 6.88 -4.57 -0.79
C VAL A 88 8.10 -5.47 -0.83
N VAL A 89 8.91 -5.39 -1.89
CA VAL A 89 10.16 -6.16 -1.98
C VAL A 89 11.11 -5.80 -0.84
N VAL A 90 11.24 -4.53 -0.48
CA VAL A 90 12.05 -4.08 0.67
C VAL A 90 11.49 -4.60 1.98
N ALA A 91 10.16 -4.63 2.14
CA ALA A 91 9.51 -5.19 3.32
C ALA A 91 9.89 -6.66 3.51
N GLU A 92 9.74 -7.49 2.46
CA GLU A 92 10.06 -8.92 2.47
C GLU A 92 11.56 -9.22 2.60
N VAL A 93 12.41 -8.49 1.87
CA VAL A 93 13.88 -8.64 2.01
C VAL A 93 14.33 -8.29 3.43
N GLY A 94 13.70 -7.32 4.07
CA GLY A 94 13.99 -6.99 5.46
C GLY A 94 13.64 -8.12 6.44
N GLN A 95 12.65 -8.96 6.12
CA GLN A 95 12.31 -10.13 6.92
C GLN A 95 13.43 -11.19 6.94
N LEU A 96 14.30 -11.25 5.92
CA LEU A 96 15.45 -12.17 5.91
C LEU A 96 16.44 -11.92 7.07
N PHE A 97 16.42 -10.73 7.66
CA PHE A 97 17.24 -10.40 8.84
C PHE A 97 16.59 -10.84 10.17
N LEU A 98 15.38 -11.41 10.14
CA LEU A 98 14.65 -11.88 11.32
C LEU A 98 14.70 -13.41 11.40
N ALA A 99 15.27 -13.93 12.49
CA ALA A 99 15.53 -15.37 12.67
C ALA A 99 14.30 -16.29 12.60
N ASN A 100 13.09 -15.75 12.78
CA ASN A 100 11.83 -16.51 12.78
C ASN A 100 10.91 -16.17 11.61
N ARG A 101 11.40 -15.49 10.56
CA ARG A 101 10.63 -15.19 9.36
C ARG A 101 11.26 -15.84 8.13
N SER A 102 10.41 -16.31 7.24
CA SER A 102 10.80 -16.76 5.91
C SER A 102 10.32 -15.75 4.88
N PHE A 103 11.18 -15.45 3.91
CA PHE A 103 10.80 -14.69 2.73
C PHE A 103 9.71 -15.43 1.96
N ASP A 104 8.58 -14.78 1.71
CA ASP A 104 7.44 -15.35 1.00
C ASP A 104 7.14 -14.56 -0.30
N LEU A 105 7.11 -15.29 -1.41
CA LEU A 105 6.76 -14.72 -2.71
C LEU A 105 5.27 -14.38 -2.81
N ASP A 106 4.41 -15.08 -2.05
CA ASP A 106 2.98 -14.81 -2.01
C ASP A 106 2.70 -13.45 -1.38
N ASP A 107 3.48 -13.04 -0.37
CA ASP A 107 3.42 -11.71 0.24
C ASP A 107 3.82 -10.60 -0.74
N ILE A 108 4.84 -10.86 -1.58
CA ILE A 108 5.20 -9.95 -2.67
C ILE A 108 4.04 -9.84 -3.67
N GLY A 109 3.47 -10.97 -4.07
CA GLY A 109 2.36 -11.04 -5.00
C GLY A 109 1.15 -10.22 -4.51
N TRP A 110 0.69 -10.49 -3.29
CA TRP A 110 -0.44 -9.79 -2.68
C TRP A 110 -0.15 -8.31 -2.44
N GLY A 111 1.06 -7.95 -1.99
CA GLY A 111 1.47 -6.56 -1.84
C GLY A 111 1.44 -5.78 -3.16
N ILE A 112 1.93 -6.37 -4.25
CA ILE A 112 1.87 -5.78 -5.60
C ILE A 112 0.41 -5.63 -6.05
N VAL A 113 -0.40 -6.67 -5.89
CA VAL A 113 -1.84 -6.63 -6.21
C VAL A 113 -2.53 -5.50 -5.46
N GLY A 114 -2.25 -5.35 -4.16
CA GLY A 114 -2.77 -4.24 -3.35
C GLY A 114 -2.40 -2.88 -3.90
N GLY A 115 -1.12 -2.67 -4.24
CA GLY A 115 -0.65 -1.41 -4.83
C GLY A 115 -1.29 -1.11 -6.19
N VAL A 116 -1.44 -2.12 -7.05
CA VAL A 116 -2.10 -2.02 -8.36
C VAL A 116 -3.58 -1.69 -8.20
N VAL A 117 -4.29 -2.38 -7.30
CA VAL A 117 -5.71 -2.13 -7.02
C VAL A 117 -5.91 -0.71 -6.50
N GLY A 118 -5.08 -0.26 -5.55
CA GLY A 118 -5.14 1.10 -5.01
C GLY A 118 -4.94 2.16 -6.09
N LEU A 119 -3.82 2.11 -6.82
CA LEU A 119 -3.53 3.08 -7.89
C LEU A 119 -4.57 3.00 -9.03
N GLY A 120 -4.92 1.79 -9.45
CA GLY A 120 -5.87 1.50 -10.52
C GLY A 120 -7.27 2.04 -10.23
N THR A 121 -7.72 1.96 -8.97
CA THR A 121 -9.00 2.54 -8.54
C THR A 121 -9.04 4.04 -8.81
N ILE A 122 -8.01 4.78 -8.38
CA ILE A 122 -7.98 6.24 -8.57
C ILE A 122 -7.79 6.60 -10.05
N ALA A 123 -7.00 5.81 -10.79
CA ALA A 123 -6.85 5.97 -12.22
C ALA A 123 -8.19 5.86 -12.96
N ALA A 124 -8.98 4.82 -12.65
CA ALA A 124 -10.30 4.62 -13.24
C ALA A 124 -11.24 5.78 -12.92
N LEU A 125 -11.26 6.24 -11.67
CA LEU A 125 -12.04 7.41 -11.26
C LEU A 125 -11.64 8.67 -12.03
N ARG A 126 -10.33 8.90 -12.22
CA ARG A 126 -9.83 10.03 -13.00
C ARG A 126 -10.29 9.97 -14.45
N VAL A 127 -10.18 8.81 -15.10
CA VAL A 127 -10.62 8.63 -16.49
C VAL A 127 -12.12 8.84 -16.62
N ALA A 128 -12.92 8.25 -15.73
CA ALA A 128 -14.37 8.43 -15.70
C ALA A 128 -14.76 9.91 -15.52
N TYR A 129 -14.10 10.62 -14.61
CA TYR A 129 -14.32 12.05 -14.40
C TYR A 129 -14.06 12.88 -15.66
N LEU A 130 -12.94 12.62 -16.35
CA LEU A 130 -12.59 13.31 -17.59
C LEU A 130 -13.58 13.00 -18.72
N ALA A 131 -14.01 11.74 -18.85
CA ALA A 131 -14.99 11.33 -19.84
C ALA A 131 -16.36 12.01 -19.63
N VAL A 132 -16.84 12.06 -18.38
CA VAL A 132 -18.11 12.73 -18.05
C VAL A 132 -18.04 14.23 -18.35
N ASN A 133 -16.92 14.89 -18.07
CA ASN A 133 -16.76 16.31 -18.36
C ASN A 133 -16.69 16.60 -19.87
N ALA A 134 -16.06 15.72 -20.65
CA ALA A 134 -16.00 15.86 -22.11
C ALA A 134 -17.38 15.71 -22.78
N LEU A 135 -18.31 14.96 -22.17
CA LEU A 135 -19.69 14.81 -22.67
C LEU A 135 -20.60 16.00 -22.32
N LYS A 136 -20.18 16.86 -21.37
CA LYS A 136 -20.97 18.01 -20.90
C LYS A 136 -20.57 19.34 -21.55
N GLY A 137 -19.42 19.40 -22.22
CA GLY A 137 -18.93 20.57 -22.96
C GLY A 137 -19.20 20.44 -24.44
#